data_AF-A0A2I1GJK9-F1
#
_entry.id   AF-A0A2I1GJK9-F1
#
_cell.length_a   1.000
_cell.length_b   1.000
_cell.length_c   1.000
_cell.angle_alpha   90.00
_cell.angle_beta   90.00
_cell.angle_gamma   90.00
#
_symmetry.space_group_name_H-M   'P 1'
#
loop_
_entity.id
_entity.type
_entity.pdbx_description
1 polymer ?
#
loop_
_entity_poly.entity_id
_entity_poly.type
_entity_poly.pdbx_seq_one_letter_code
_entity_poly.pdbx_strand_id
1 'polypeptide(L)'
;MTRAIKKACSNESNEDLIKKYGKVLDEVQDILTGTISNGQTPTANELSIKGDSKKPTNSSMLCINHLIKTCGLMEEVRKVEGTSKRTMQIARKLGGILWKRMDCHGPNKLFFIELAQELRQIHKSKFPNYKPTSKKSAIRQFKFKQFKQFKHNDHIHIMNDLQQNYLPQQQQFSPPLTQQYFSDSPPQQFSQQYFSDLSDLSYQSTNSKISIYFSIK
;
A
#
# COMPACT_ATOMS: atom_id res chain seq x y z
N MET A 1 -14.36 29.62 -15.30
CA MET A 1 -13.35 29.62 -14.22
C MET A 1 -13.30 28.26 -13.53
N THR A 2 -12.32 27.43 -13.87
CA THR A 2 -12.13 26.05 -13.40
C THR A 2 -11.39 26.03 -12.07
N ARG A 3 -12.08 25.68 -10.96
CA ARG A 3 -11.44 25.40 -9.67
C ARG A 3 -10.98 23.94 -9.62
N ALA A 4 -9.81 23.66 -10.18
CA ALA A 4 -9.05 22.43 -9.91
C ALA A 4 -8.09 22.69 -8.74
N ILE A 5 -8.60 22.74 -7.51
CA ILE A 5 -7.74 22.83 -6.31
C ILE A 5 -8.25 21.83 -5.28
N LYS A 6 -7.75 20.59 -5.37
CA LYS A 6 -7.32 19.75 -4.23
C LYS A 6 -6.98 18.33 -4.68
N LYS A 7 -5.76 18.16 -5.22
CA LYS A 7 -4.95 16.95 -4.98
C LYS A 7 -3.47 17.20 -5.27
N ALA A 8 -2.89 18.25 -4.68
CA ALA A 8 -1.43 18.38 -4.60
C ALA A 8 -0.92 17.48 -3.45
N CYS A 9 -1.01 16.17 -3.63
CA CYS A 9 -0.31 15.20 -2.80
C CYS A 9 0.86 14.68 -3.63
N SER A 10 1.93 15.49 -3.71
CA SER A 10 3.28 15.12 -4.16
C SER A 10 3.32 14.03 -5.24
N ASN A 11 3.11 14.43 -6.51
CA ASN A 11 3.26 13.58 -7.70
C ASN A 11 4.74 13.18 -7.98
N GLU A 12 5.62 13.20 -6.99
CA GLU A 12 6.98 12.70 -7.15
C GLU A 12 6.92 11.20 -7.44
N SER A 13 7.54 10.82 -8.55
CA SER A 13 7.69 9.43 -8.96
C SER A 13 8.64 8.71 -8.01
N ASN A 14 8.62 7.37 -8.02
CA ASN A 14 9.57 6.61 -7.21
C ASN A 14 11.02 6.88 -7.66
N GLU A 15 11.24 7.11 -8.96
CA GLU A 15 12.57 7.42 -9.49
C GLU A 15 13.09 8.76 -8.97
N ASP A 16 12.23 9.79 -8.91
CA ASP A 16 12.61 11.09 -8.33
C ASP A 16 12.97 10.96 -6.85
N LEU A 17 12.21 10.15 -6.11
CA LEU A 17 12.47 9.87 -4.71
C LEU A 17 13.78 9.09 -4.53
N ILE A 18 14.06 8.09 -5.37
CA ILE A 18 15.33 7.34 -5.34
C ILE A 18 16.50 8.28 -5.64
N LYS A 19 16.38 9.12 -6.66
CA LYS A 19 17.42 10.08 -7.02
C LYS A 19 17.68 11.08 -5.90
N LYS A 20 16.63 11.59 -5.25
CA LYS A 20 16.72 12.59 -4.19
C LYS A 20 17.20 12.01 -2.85
N TYR A 21 16.78 10.80 -2.52
CA TYR A 21 17.01 10.16 -1.22
C TYR A 21 17.94 8.94 -1.28
N GLY A 22 18.64 8.69 -2.39
CA GLY A 22 19.46 7.49 -2.58
C GLY A 22 20.43 7.23 -1.43
N LYS A 23 21.20 8.24 -1.04
CA LYS A 23 22.13 8.18 0.09
C LYS A 23 21.44 7.84 1.42
N VAL A 24 20.28 8.47 1.68
CA VAL A 24 19.47 8.20 2.87
C VAL A 24 18.96 6.75 2.86
N LEU A 25 18.54 6.23 1.70
CA LEU A 25 18.07 4.86 1.56
C LEU A 25 19.18 3.84 1.84
N ASP A 26 20.39 4.09 1.32
CA ASP A 26 21.54 3.21 1.56
C ASP A 26 21.95 3.23 3.05
N GLU A 27 22.11 4.43 3.64
CA GLU A 27 22.47 4.57 5.06
C GLU A 27 21.43 3.92 6.01
N VAL A 28 20.14 4.13 5.75
CA VAL A 28 19.07 3.53 6.55
C VAL A 28 19.04 2.01 6.40
N GLN A 29 19.41 1.47 5.23
CA GLN A 29 19.51 0.02 5.02
C GLN A 29 20.68 -0.61 5.78
N ASP A 30 21.81 0.10 5.87
CA ASP A 30 22.95 -0.34 6.68
C ASP A 30 22.59 -0.34 8.17
N ILE A 31 21.95 0.72 8.65
CA ILE A 31 21.43 0.81 10.03
C ILE A 31 20.45 -0.33 10.30
N LEU A 32 19.54 -0.63 9.37
CA LEU A 32 18.61 -1.75 9.52
C LEU A 32 19.34 -3.06 9.78
N THR A 33 20.35 -3.37 8.96
CA THR A 33 21.17 -4.59 9.08
C THR A 33 21.87 -4.64 10.44
N GLY A 34 22.41 -3.51 10.91
CA GLY A 34 22.99 -3.39 12.24
C GLY A 34 21.98 -3.62 13.36
N THR A 35 20.78 -3.03 13.29
CA THR A 35 19.75 -3.17 14.35
C THR A 35 19.22 -4.60 14.47
N ILE A 36 19.08 -5.32 13.35
CA ILE A 36 18.69 -6.74 13.35
C ILE A 36 19.79 -7.59 13.98
N SER A 37 21.03 -7.40 13.54
CA SER A 37 22.19 -8.16 14.04
C SER A 37 22.43 -7.94 15.54
N ASN A 38 22.13 -6.75 16.04
CA ASN A 38 22.27 -6.37 17.46
C ASN A 38 21.04 -6.71 18.31
N GLY A 39 20.00 -7.32 17.76
CA GLY A 39 18.78 -7.67 18.49
C GLY A 39 17.96 -6.45 18.98
N GLN A 40 18.15 -5.27 18.37
CA GLN A 40 17.41 -4.04 18.70
C GLN A 40 16.05 -3.96 17.99
N THR A 41 15.58 -5.08 17.46
CA THR A 41 14.28 -5.23 16.82
C THR A 41 13.22 -5.68 17.82
N PRO A 42 12.00 -5.15 17.74
CA PRO A 42 10.91 -5.57 18.61
C PRO A 42 10.53 -7.04 18.36
N THR A 43 10.22 -7.76 19.44
CA THR A 43 9.77 -9.15 19.40
C THR A 43 8.29 -9.24 19.02
N ALA A 44 7.85 -10.43 18.55
CA ALA A 44 6.45 -10.65 18.18
C ALA A 44 5.48 -10.42 19.36
N ASN A 45 5.93 -10.69 20.59
CA ASN A 45 5.15 -10.46 21.81
C ASN A 45 4.93 -8.97 22.09
N GLU A 46 5.95 -8.13 21.90
CA GLU A 46 5.85 -6.67 22.06
C GLU A 46 4.96 -6.04 20.98
N LEU A 47 4.97 -6.61 19.79
CA LEU A 47 4.14 -6.19 18.65
C LEU A 47 2.71 -6.73 18.70
N SER A 48 2.42 -7.65 19.61
CA SER A 48 1.10 -8.23 19.77
C SER A 48 0.12 -7.17 20.27
N ILE A 49 -0.93 -6.92 19.48
CA ILE A 49 -1.94 -5.89 19.78
C ILE A 49 -2.64 -6.23 21.10
N LYS A 50 -2.59 -5.29 22.05
CA LYS A 50 -3.43 -5.31 23.26
C LYS A 50 -4.79 -4.70 22.88
N GLY A 51 -5.86 -5.50 22.89
CA GLY A 51 -7.22 -5.05 22.56
C GLY A 51 -7.86 -5.84 21.41
N ASP A 52 -8.94 -5.29 20.83
CA ASP A 52 -9.78 -5.92 19.80
C ASP A 52 -9.01 -6.71 18.74
N SER A 53 -9.70 -7.71 18.18
CA SER A 53 -9.26 -8.65 17.13
C SER A 53 -8.92 -7.98 15.79
N LYS A 54 -8.01 -7.00 15.80
CA LYS A 54 -7.49 -6.32 14.63
C LYS A 54 -6.55 -7.25 13.89
N LYS A 55 -6.57 -7.17 12.56
CA LYS A 55 -5.70 -7.98 11.69
C LYS A 55 -4.23 -7.81 12.12
N PRO A 56 -3.46 -8.91 12.27
CA PRO A 56 -2.04 -8.81 12.56
C PRO A 56 -1.31 -8.07 11.42
N THR A 57 -0.29 -7.29 11.81
CA THR A 57 0.56 -6.54 10.88
C THR A 57 1.34 -7.48 9.96
N ASN A 58 1.46 -7.15 8.68
CA ASN A 58 2.24 -7.95 7.72
C ASN A 58 3.74 -7.56 7.73
N SER A 59 4.58 -8.40 7.13
CA SER A 59 6.05 -8.24 7.12
C SER A 59 6.51 -6.90 6.54
N SER A 60 5.95 -6.48 5.40
CA SER A 60 6.33 -5.20 4.78
C SER A 60 5.99 -4.00 5.69
N MET A 61 4.83 -4.03 6.35
CA MET A 61 4.45 -2.97 7.28
C MET A 61 5.26 -3.00 8.57
N LEU A 62 5.65 -4.18 9.07
CA LEU A 62 6.59 -4.30 10.19
C LEU A 62 7.94 -3.66 9.84
N CYS A 63 8.50 -4.02 8.68
CA CYS A 63 9.74 -3.43 8.18
C CYS A 63 9.64 -1.90 8.06
N ILE A 64 8.62 -1.38 7.36
CA ILE A 64 8.42 0.07 7.19
C ILE A 64 8.28 0.78 8.53
N ASN A 65 7.55 0.21 9.48
CA ASN A 65 7.42 0.80 10.80
C ASN A 65 8.74 0.84 11.56
N HIS A 66 9.56 -0.22 11.47
CA HIS A 66 10.89 -0.26 12.09
C HIS A 66 11.85 0.74 11.43
N LEU A 67 11.81 0.87 10.10
CA LEU A 67 12.58 1.88 9.38
C LEU A 67 12.25 3.30 9.85
N ILE A 68 10.96 3.61 9.99
CA ILE A 68 10.46 4.92 10.39
C ILE A 68 10.77 5.23 11.86
N LYS A 69 10.64 4.26 12.76
CA LYS A 69 10.73 4.49 14.21
C LYS A 69 12.12 4.28 14.79
N THR A 70 12.85 3.31 14.26
CA THR A 70 14.09 2.82 14.87
C THR A 70 15.30 3.18 14.00
N CYS A 71 15.19 3.02 12.69
CA CYS A 71 16.32 3.27 11.77
C CYS A 71 16.45 4.75 11.34
N GLY A 72 15.66 5.67 11.91
CA GLY A 72 15.81 7.10 11.67
C GLY A 72 15.29 7.62 10.32
N LEU A 73 14.57 6.80 9.52
CA LEU A 73 14.11 7.22 8.19
C LEU A 73 13.24 8.47 8.24
N MET A 74 12.44 8.64 9.29
CA MET A 74 11.58 9.81 9.45
C MET A 74 12.38 11.08 9.72
N GLU A 75 13.46 10.97 10.48
CA GLU A 75 14.36 12.05 10.87
C GLU A 75 15.16 12.52 9.66
N GLU A 76 15.69 11.59 8.85
CA GLU A 76 16.41 11.94 7.63
C GLU A 76 15.51 12.65 6.61
N VAL A 77 14.27 12.19 6.42
CA VAL A 77 13.31 12.89 5.54
C VAL A 77 12.95 14.26 6.12
N ARG A 78 12.88 14.41 7.46
CA ARG A 78 12.63 15.71 8.10
C ARG A 78 13.77 16.71 7.86
N LYS A 79 15.03 16.27 7.78
CA LYS A 79 16.15 17.17 7.47
C LYS A 79 16.02 17.78 6.07
N VAL A 80 15.41 17.05 5.12
CA VAL A 80 15.27 17.48 3.73
C VAL A 80 13.97 18.26 3.48
N GLU A 81 12.85 17.80 4.03
CA GLU A 81 11.50 18.35 3.74
C GLU A 81 10.93 19.23 4.86
N GLY A 82 11.58 19.24 6.03
CA GLY A 82 11.03 19.82 7.25
C GLY A 82 9.90 18.98 7.86
N THR A 83 9.20 19.57 8.83
CA THR A 83 8.11 18.91 9.56
C THR A 83 6.77 19.22 8.89
N SER A 84 6.25 18.27 8.11
CA SER A 84 4.93 18.40 7.48
C SER A 84 4.22 17.05 7.36
N LYS A 85 2.92 17.08 7.01
CA LYS A 85 2.17 15.85 6.68
C LYS A 85 2.76 15.11 5.48
N ARG A 86 3.41 15.84 4.57
CA ARG A 86 4.08 15.30 3.38
C ARG A 86 5.26 14.41 3.78
N THR A 87 6.00 14.80 4.82
CA THR A 87 7.18 14.08 5.31
C THR A 87 6.85 12.63 5.66
N MET A 88 5.74 12.39 6.37
CA MET A 88 5.28 11.04 6.69
C MET A 88 4.89 10.23 5.44
N GLN A 89 4.29 10.89 4.43
CA GLN A 89 3.93 10.25 3.17
C GLN A 89 5.18 9.85 2.38
N ILE A 90 6.18 10.72 2.32
CA ILE A 90 7.48 10.45 1.69
C ILE A 90 8.18 9.31 2.43
N ALA A 91 8.32 9.38 3.76
CA ALA A 91 8.96 8.32 4.54
C ALA A 91 8.31 6.94 4.32
N ARG A 92 6.97 6.88 4.28
CA ARG A 92 6.27 5.63 3.95
C ARG A 92 6.51 5.15 2.52
N LYS A 93 6.55 6.06 1.54
CA LYS A 93 6.90 5.72 0.14
C LYS A 93 8.32 5.17 0.07
N LEU A 94 9.29 5.84 0.70
CA LEU A 94 10.69 5.42 0.77
C LEU A 94 10.83 4.05 1.44
N GLY A 95 10.15 3.80 2.56
CA GLY A 95 10.14 2.48 3.18
C GLY A 95 9.57 1.39 2.26
N GLY A 96 8.54 1.70 1.48
CA GLY A 96 8.00 0.79 0.46
C GLY A 96 8.98 0.53 -0.70
N ILE A 97 9.75 1.53 -1.11
CA ILE A 97 10.82 1.39 -2.10
C ILE A 97 11.92 0.49 -1.54
N LEU A 98 12.37 0.75 -0.31
CA LEU A 98 13.41 -0.05 0.35
C LEU A 98 13.00 -1.52 0.47
N TRP A 99 11.78 -1.80 0.92
CA TRP A 99 11.24 -3.16 1.00
C TRP A 99 11.26 -3.91 -0.34
N LYS A 100 10.98 -3.21 -1.44
CA LYS A 100 11.02 -3.79 -2.79
C LYS A 100 12.45 -4.02 -3.28
N ARG A 101 13.38 -3.15 -2.90
CA ARG A 101 14.81 -3.24 -3.25
C ARG A 101 15.52 -4.38 -2.51
N MET A 102 15.09 -4.71 -1.29
CA MET A 102 15.66 -5.82 -0.53
C MET A 102 15.49 -7.17 -1.23
N ASP A 103 16.57 -7.95 -1.24
CA ASP A 103 16.57 -9.33 -1.70
C ASP A 103 15.54 -10.16 -0.93
N CYS A 104 14.73 -10.93 -1.66
CA CYS A 104 13.70 -11.78 -1.07
C CYS A 104 14.27 -12.92 -0.23
N HIS A 105 15.51 -13.34 -0.52
CA HIS A 105 16.23 -14.34 0.27
C HIS A 105 17.26 -13.71 1.22
N GLY A 106 17.32 -12.38 1.29
CA GLY A 106 18.23 -11.67 2.17
C GLY A 106 17.81 -11.76 3.64
N PRO A 107 18.79 -11.75 4.57
CA PRO A 107 18.53 -11.95 6.00
C PRO A 107 17.53 -10.94 6.58
N ASN A 108 17.62 -9.66 6.16
CA ASN A 108 16.74 -8.61 6.64
C ASN A 108 15.27 -8.85 6.24
N LYS A 109 15.04 -9.30 5.02
CA LYS A 109 13.68 -9.52 4.50
C LYS A 109 13.06 -10.78 5.11
N LEU A 110 13.86 -11.84 5.23
CA LEU A 110 13.48 -13.07 5.92
C LEU A 110 13.11 -12.81 7.38
N PHE A 111 13.91 -12.03 8.10
CA PHE A 111 13.63 -11.65 9.49
C PHE A 111 12.22 -11.08 9.68
N PHE A 112 11.80 -10.11 8.86
CA PHE A 112 10.45 -9.53 8.98
C PHE A 112 9.34 -10.48 8.50
N ILE A 113 9.65 -11.43 7.60
CA ILE A 113 8.71 -12.48 7.19
C ILE A 113 8.45 -13.43 8.36
N GLU A 114 9.51 -13.91 9.02
CA GLU A 114 9.44 -14.77 10.20
C GLU A 114 8.73 -14.07 11.35
N LEU A 115 9.11 -12.83 11.66
CA LEU A 115 8.46 -12.02 12.69
C LEU A 115 6.94 -11.84 12.44
N ALA A 116 6.54 -11.66 11.18
CA ALA A 116 5.12 -11.56 10.82
C ALA A 116 4.39 -12.90 10.96
N GLN A 117 5.07 -14.03 10.69
CA GLN A 117 4.52 -15.36 10.89
C GLN A 117 4.32 -15.65 12.38
N GLU A 118 5.32 -15.37 13.22
CA GLU A 118 5.20 -15.49 14.68
C GLU A 118 4.05 -14.64 15.22
N LEU A 119 3.98 -13.38 14.81
CA LEU A 119 2.88 -12.49 15.19
C LEU A 119 1.51 -13.04 14.79
N ARG A 120 1.43 -13.68 13.61
CA ARG A 120 0.21 -14.34 13.14
C ARG A 120 -0.14 -15.56 13.97
N GLN A 121 0.83 -16.36 14.40
CA GLN A 121 0.58 -17.51 15.27
C GLN A 121 0.10 -17.05 16.65
N ILE A 122 0.76 -16.07 17.26
CA ILE A 122 0.32 -15.48 18.53
C ILE A 122 -1.10 -14.93 18.40
N HIS A 123 -1.41 -14.22 17.31
CA HIS A 123 -2.75 -13.70 17.06
C HIS A 123 -3.79 -14.82 16.92
N LYS A 124 -3.49 -15.91 16.20
CA LYS A 124 -4.40 -17.06 16.08
C LYS A 124 -4.69 -17.70 17.43
N SER A 125 -3.66 -17.87 18.27
CA SER A 125 -3.82 -18.44 19.61
C SER A 125 -4.66 -17.53 20.52
N LYS A 126 -4.47 -16.21 20.43
CA LYS A 126 -5.25 -15.24 21.22
C LYS A 126 -6.69 -15.06 20.72
N PHE A 127 -6.91 -15.21 19.41
CA PHE A 127 -8.20 -14.98 18.76
C PHE A 127 -8.54 -16.13 17.78
N PRO A 128 -8.84 -17.34 18.27
CA PRO A 128 -9.04 -18.52 17.41
C PRO A 128 -10.24 -18.39 16.47
N ASN A 129 -11.26 -17.64 16.89
CA ASN A 129 -12.47 -17.39 16.11
C ASN A 129 -12.40 -16.12 15.25
N TYR A 130 -11.22 -15.50 15.11
CA TYR A 130 -11.07 -14.29 14.33
C TYR A 130 -11.40 -14.52 12.85
N LYS A 131 -12.32 -13.71 12.33
CA LYS A 131 -12.61 -13.61 10.90
C LYS A 131 -12.35 -12.18 10.42
N PRO A 132 -11.52 -11.97 9.38
CA PRO A 132 -11.33 -10.66 8.79
C PRO A 132 -12.67 -10.11 8.27
N THR A 133 -13.13 -8.99 8.81
CA THR A 133 -14.34 -8.32 8.33
C THR A 133 -13.95 -7.25 7.31
N SER A 134 -14.32 -7.44 6.05
CA SER A 134 -14.23 -6.37 5.04
C SER A 134 -15.53 -5.57 5.07
N LYS A 135 -15.56 -4.40 5.72
CA LYS A 135 -16.68 -3.48 5.56
C LYS A 135 -16.59 -2.86 4.16
N LYS A 136 -17.52 -3.21 3.26
CA LYS A 136 -17.66 -2.50 1.97
C LYS A 136 -18.04 -1.05 2.28
N SER A 137 -17.21 -0.09 1.88
CA SER A 137 -17.57 1.32 2.04
C SER A 137 -18.79 1.64 1.18
N ALA A 138 -19.85 2.19 1.78
CA ALA A 138 -20.99 2.66 1.01
C ALA A 138 -20.50 3.66 -0.05
N ILE A 139 -20.77 3.36 -1.33
CA ILE A 139 -20.50 4.27 -2.44
C ILE A 139 -21.31 5.53 -2.16
N ARG A 140 -20.64 6.66 -1.91
CA ARG A 140 -21.32 7.94 -1.75
C ARG A 140 -21.97 8.28 -3.07
N GLN A 141 -23.30 8.18 -3.16
CA GLN A 141 -24.04 8.69 -4.30
C GLN A 141 -23.77 10.20 -4.39
N PHE A 142 -23.15 10.63 -5.49
CA PHE A 142 -22.84 12.02 -5.75
C PHE A 142 -24.17 12.73 -6.04
N LYS A 143 -24.75 13.42 -5.06
CA LYS A 143 -25.92 14.26 -5.30
C LYS A 143 -25.46 15.56 -5.94
N PHE A 144 -25.64 15.70 -7.25
CA PHE A 144 -25.49 16.99 -7.91
C PHE A 144 -26.52 17.97 -7.34
N LYS A 145 -26.04 19.09 -6.79
CA LYS A 145 -26.94 20.20 -6.43
C LYS A 145 -27.48 20.77 -7.73
N GLN A 146 -28.77 20.60 -7.99
CA GLN A 146 -29.45 21.33 -9.05
C GLN A 146 -29.38 22.82 -8.70
N PHE A 147 -28.71 23.59 -9.56
CA PHE A 147 -28.70 25.03 -9.47
C PHE A 147 -30.12 25.51 -9.80
N LYS A 148 -30.76 26.23 -8.88
CA LYS A 148 -32.04 26.89 -9.16
C LYS A 148 -31.79 27.84 -10.34
N GLN A 149 -32.48 27.62 -11.45
CA GLN A 149 -32.51 28.58 -12.55
C GLN A 149 -33.07 29.89 -11.99
N PHE A 150 -32.25 30.93 -11.94
CA PHE A 150 -32.71 32.29 -11.70
C PHE A 150 -33.58 32.67 -12.90
N LYS A 151 -34.89 32.85 -12.67
CA LYS A 151 -35.77 33.49 -13.64
C LYS A 151 -35.35 34.96 -13.74
N HIS A 152 -34.55 35.32 -14.74
CA HIS A 152 -34.47 36.72 -15.15
C HIS A 152 -35.65 36.99 -16.07
N ASN A 153 -36.56 37.81 -15.57
CA ASN A 153 -37.72 38.28 -16.30
C ASN A 153 -37.43 39.72 -16.69
N ASP A 154 -36.70 39.93 -17.79
CA ASP A 154 -36.52 41.25 -18.37
C ASP A 154 -36.66 41.15 -19.89
N HIS A 155 -37.73 41.77 -20.37
CA HIS A 155 -38.10 41.90 -21.77
C HIS A 155 -37.00 42.61 -22.56
N ILE A 156 -36.46 41.94 -23.59
CA ILE A 156 -35.85 42.63 -24.73
C ILE A 156 -36.61 42.21 -25.99
N HIS A 157 -37.35 43.18 -26.52
CA HIS A 157 -37.99 43.15 -27.84
C HIS A 157 -36.91 43.24 -28.92
N ILE A 158 -36.74 42.20 -29.75
CA ILE A 158 -36.16 42.32 -31.08
C ILE A 158 -36.99 41.45 -32.05
N MET A 159 -37.24 42.06 -33.21
CA MET A 159 -38.32 41.82 -34.18
C MET A 159 -38.43 40.39 -34.73
N ASN A 160 -39.69 40.01 -34.95
CA ASN A 160 -40.12 38.89 -35.78
C ASN A 160 -40.01 39.31 -37.26
N ASP A 161 -39.36 38.50 -38.10
CA ASP A 161 -39.83 38.36 -39.48
C ASP A 161 -39.74 36.89 -39.89
N LEU A 162 -40.88 36.38 -40.34
CA LEU A 162 -41.15 35.01 -40.71
C LEU A 162 -40.37 34.62 -41.96
N GLN A 163 -39.81 33.40 -42.02
CA GLN A 163 -40.22 32.42 -43.03
C GLN A 163 -39.59 31.02 -42.86
N GLN A 164 -40.50 30.04 -42.86
CA GLN A 164 -40.38 28.65 -43.30
C GLN A 164 -39.69 27.60 -42.41
N ASN A 165 -40.57 26.80 -41.77
CA ASN A 165 -40.60 25.33 -41.84
C ASN A 165 -39.40 24.67 -42.53
N TYR A 166 -38.62 23.89 -41.78
CA TYR A 166 -38.31 22.50 -42.11
C TYR A 166 -37.86 21.78 -40.83
N LEU A 167 -38.54 20.69 -40.52
CA LEU A 167 -38.14 19.70 -39.53
C LEU A 167 -37.02 18.83 -40.15
N PRO A 168 -35.86 18.63 -39.50
CA PRO A 168 -35.03 17.49 -39.79
C PRO A 168 -35.11 16.49 -38.64
N GLN A 169 -35.53 15.27 -38.97
CA GLN A 169 -35.32 14.06 -38.18
C GLN A 169 -33.91 14.03 -37.61
N GLN A 170 -33.77 13.87 -36.29
CA GLN A 170 -32.53 13.34 -35.75
C GLN A 170 -32.46 11.85 -36.07
N GLN A 171 -31.69 11.51 -37.10
CA GLN A 171 -31.21 10.15 -37.29
C GLN A 171 -30.33 9.79 -36.09
N GLN A 172 -30.76 8.79 -35.32
CA GLN A 172 -29.92 8.09 -34.36
C GLN A 172 -28.82 7.36 -35.15
N PHE A 173 -27.64 7.95 -35.24
CA PHE A 173 -26.43 7.20 -35.58
C PHE A 173 -25.99 6.45 -34.32
N SER A 174 -26.45 5.21 -34.20
CA SER A 174 -25.78 4.20 -33.39
C SER A 174 -24.42 3.90 -34.04
N PRO A 175 -23.27 4.07 -33.36
CA PRO A 175 -22.01 3.57 -33.90
C PRO A 175 -22.05 2.03 -33.94
N PRO A 176 -21.55 1.39 -35.00
CA PRO A 176 -21.51 -0.07 -35.08
C PRO A 176 -20.56 -0.63 -34.03
N LEU A 177 -20.99 -1.71 -33.36
CA LEU A 177 -20.11 -2.58 -32.58
C LEU A 177 -19.03 -3.16 -33.51
N THR A 178 -17.81 -2.65 -33.43
CA THR A 178 -16.64 -3.43 -33.81
C THR A 178 -16.53 -4.61 -32.87
N GLN A 179 -16.95 -5.79 -33.34
CA GLN A 179 -16.55 -7.06 -32.74
C GLN A 179 -15.06 -7.25 -32.99
N GLN A 180 -14.22 -6.80 -32.05
CA GLN A 180 -12.90 -7.38 -31.92
C GLN A 180 -13.07 -8.75 -31.26
N TYR A 181 -12.84 -9.80 -32.05
CA TYR A 181 -12.54 -11.14 -31.57
C TYR A 181 -11.38 -11.05 -30.56
N PHE A 182 -11.70 -11.06 -29.27
CA PHE A 182 -10.76 -11.49 -28.26
C PHE A 182 -10.91 -12.99 -28.17
N SER A 183 -9.90 -13.70 -28.69
CA SER A 183 -9.73 -15.12 -28.43
C SER A 183 -9.86 -15.39 -26.94
N ASP A 184 -10.76 -16.31 -26.60
CA ASP A 184 -10.94 -16.86 -25.26
C ASP A 184 -9.60 -17.35 -24.72
N SER A 185 -9.00 -16.54 -23.85
CA SER A 185 -8.00 -16.99 -22.89
C SER A 185 -8.61 -16.80 -21.51
N PRO A 186 -8.84 -17.87 -20.74
CA PRO A 186 -9.44 -17.75 -19.42
C PRO A 186 -8.56 -16.83 -18.55
N PRO A 187 -9.16 -16.06 -17.63
CA PRO A 187 -8.38 -15.29 -16.68
C PRO A 187 -7.48 -16.27 -15.91
N GLN A 188 -6.17 -16.09 -16.03
CA GLN A 188 -5.22 -16.74 -15.12
C GLN A 188 -5.64 -16.33 -13.70
N GLN A 189 -6.31 -17.26 -13.03
CA GLN A 189 -6.30 -17.32 -11.59
C GLN A 189 -4.82 -17.37 -11.21
N PHE A 190 -4.30 -16.28 -10.65
CA PHE A 190 -3.08 -16.33 -9.87
C PHE A 190 -3.37 -17.28 -8.71
N SER A 191 -3.07 -18.57 -8.94
CA SER A 191 -3.14 -19.60 -7.94
C SER A 191 -2.15 -19.22 -6.84
N GLN A 192 -2.63 -19.21 -5.61
CA GLN A 192 -1.81 -19.14 -4.40
C GLN A 192 -1.02 -20.45 -4.21
N GLN A 193 -0.33 -20.94 -5.23
CA GLN A 193 0.30 -22.26 -5.21
C GLN A 193 1.73 -22.29 -4.67
N TYR A 194 2.28 -21.15 -4.20
CA TYR A 194 3.61 -21.13 -3.56
C TYR A 194 3.59 -21.32 -2.04
N PHE A 195 2.55 -21.94 -1.45
CA PHE A 195 2.44 -22.10 0.00
C PHE A 195 2.01 -23.51 0.46
N SER A 196 2.43 -24.57 -0.23
CA SER A 196 2.11 -25.95 0.21
C SER A 196 3.31 -26.81 0.62
N ASP A 197 4.56 -26.47 0.28
CA ASP A 197 5.69 -27.40 0.45
C ASP A 197 6.62 -27.14 1.64
N LEU A 198 6.12 -26.58 2.75
CA LEU A 198 6.90 -26.54 4.02
C LEU A 198 6.12 -27.05 5.23
N SER A 199 5.04 -27.79 4.99
CA SER A 199 4.20 -28.37 6.06
C SER A 199 4.78 -29.65 6.68
N ASP A 200 5.76 -30.29 6.04
CA ASP A 200 6.34 -31.56 6.49
C ASP A 200 7.84 -31.42 6.80
N LEU A 201 8.15 -30.75 7.89
CA LEU A 201 9.36 -31.01 8.66
C LEU A 201 8.98 -31.08 10.13
N SER A 202 8.46 -32.25 10.51
CA SER A 202 8.42 -32.67 11.89
C SER A 202 9.86 -32.80 12.40
N TYR A 203 10.38 -31.72 12.99
CA TYR A 203 11.57 -31.81 13.82
C TYR A 203 11.19 -32.61 15.07
N GLN A 204 11.59 -33.87 15.08
CA GLN A 204 11.73 -34.64 16.31
C GLN A 204 12.71 -33.90 17.22
N SER A 205 12.17 -33.29 18.25
CA SER A 205 12.91 -32.84 19.42
C SER A 205 13.57 -34.06 20.05
N THR A 206 14.88 -34.22 19.83
CA THR A 206 15.72 -35.03 20.70
C THR A 206 16.82 -34.16 21.28
N ASN A 207 16.67 -33.94 22.58
CA ASN A 207 17.70 -33.43 23.47
C ASN A 207 19.04 -34.09 23.18
N SER A 208 20.04 -33.30 22.76
CA SER A 208 21.43 -33.67 23.01
C SER A 208 22.27 -32.42 23.26
N LYS A 209 22.93 -32.44 24.42
CA LYS A 209 23.87 -31.44 24.92
C LYS A 209 24.94 -31.15 23.87
N ILE A 210 25.00 -29.90 23.41
CA ILE A 210 26.14 -29.39 22.66
C ILE A 210 27.28 -29.15 23.67
N SER A 211 28.27 -30.04 23.68
CA SER A 211 29.59 -29.77 24.27
C SER A 211 30.52 -29.32 23.14
N ILE A 212 30.91 -28.05 23.15
CA ILE A 212 31.89 -27.50 22.22
C ILE A 212 33.27 -27.64 22.88
N TYR A 213 34.12 -28.50 22.33
CA TYR A 213 35.55 -28.51 22.63
C TYR A 213 36.25 -27.53 21.69
N PHE A 214 36.92 -26.52 22.26
CA PHE A 214 37.89 -25.71 21.54
C PHE A 214 39.20 -26.50 21.43
N SER A 215 39.73 -26.64 20.20
CA SER A 215 41.10 -27.10 19.98
C SER A 215 41.88 -25.95 19.35
N ILE A 216 42.84 -25.43 20.11
CA ILE A 216 43.81 -24.43 19.68
C ILE A 216 45.02 -25.18 19.12
N LYS A 217 45.43 -24.84 17.90
CA LYS A 217 46.81 -24.97 17.43
C LYS A 217 47.21 -23.66 16.76
#